data_AF-G0EET9-F1
#
_entry.id   AF-G0EET9-F1
#
_cell.length_a   1.000
_cell.length_b   1.000
_cell.length_c   1.000
_cell.angle_alpha   90.00
_cell.angle_beta   90.00
_cell.angle_gamma   90.00
#
_symmetry.space_group_name_H-M   'P 1'
#
loop_
_entity.id
_entity.type
_entity.pdbx_description
1 polymer ?
#
loop_
_entity_poly.entity_id
_entity_poly.type
_entity_poly.pdbx_seq_one_letter_code
_entity_poly.pdbx_strand_id
1 'polypeptide(L)' 'MTNVNGVEDIVKSLPDERDVLRFYENLFRKLVEDLIEAYHRTPLHISSHPYIERALNLALAGLDATRVFRRFFRCSLQS' A
#
# COMPACT_ATOMS: atom_id res chain seq x y z
N MET A 1 27.72 30.95 -0.81
CA MET A 1 26.84 30.43 -1.88
C MET A 1 26.72 28.93 -1.67
N THR A 2 25.69 28.49 -0.95
CA THR A 2 25.46 27.07 -0.63
C THR A 2 24.87 26.37 -1.85
N ASN A 3 25.48 25.25 -2.20
CA ASN A 3 25.27 24.47 -3.42
C ASN A 3 23.83 23.93 -3.49
N VAL A 4 22.98 24.55 -4.32
CA VAL A 4 21.55 24.19 -4.50
C VAL A 4 21.38 22.84 -5.21
N ASN A 5 22.43 22.33 -5.87
CA ASN A 5 22.38 21.10 -6.67
C ASN A 5 22.18 19.81 -5.86
N GLY A 6 22.59 19.77 -4.58
CA GLY A 6 22.50 18.55 -3.77
C GLY A 6 21.08 18.16 -3.37
N VAL A 7 20.15 19.12 -3.31
CA VAL A 7 18.75 18.84 -2.95
C VAL A 7 17.99 18.25 -4.12
N GLU A 8 18.25 18.70 -5.35
CA GLU A 8 17.64 18.15 -6.56
C GLU A 8 18.06 16.70 -6.81
N ASP A 9 19.33 16.35 -6.54
CA ASP A 9 19.83 14.98 -6.69
C ASP A 9 19.23 14.03 -5.65
N ILE A 10 18.99 14.49 -4.41
CA ILE A 10 18.27 13.72 -3.39
C ILE A 10 16.82 13.49 -3.81
N VAL A 11 16.13 14.53 -4.28
CA VAL A 11 14.74 14.42 -4.76
C VAL A 11 14.62 13.51 -5.99
N LYS A 12 15.60 13.52 -6.89
CA LYS A 12 15.68 12.60 -8.05
C LYS A 12 16.07 11.17 -7.66
N SER A 13 16.70 10.97 -6.49
CA SER A 13 17.06 9.64 -5.97
C SER A 13 15.93 8.96 -5.20
N LEU A 14 14.89 9.71 -4.82
CA LEU A 14 13.68 9.12 -4.25
C LEU A 14 12.96 8.35 -5.35
N PRO A 15 12.56 7.08 -5.11
CA PRO A 15 11.75 6.34 -6.06
C PRO A 15 10.50 7.15 -6.40
N ASP A 16 10.14 7.22 -7.69
CA ASP A 16 8.94 7.94 -8.14
C ASP A 16 7.79 7.56 -7.22
N GLU A 17 7.14 8.54 -6.58
CA GLU A 17 6.05 8.30 -5.64
C GLU A 17 4.97 7.41 -6.28
N ARG A 18 4.83 7.47 -7.61
CA ARG A 18 3.95 6.60 -8.40
C ARG A 18 4.38 5.13 -8.36
N ASP A 19 5.67 4.85 -8.37
CA ASP A 19 6.23 3.51 -8.29
C ASP A 19 6.10 2.96 -6.88
N VAL A 20 6.30 3.79 -5.84
CA VAL A 20 6.07 3.42 -4.44
C VAL A 20 4.59 3.09 -4.19
N LEU A 21 3.68 3.96 -4.62
CA LEU A 21 2.24 3.73 -4.47
C LEU A 21 1.77 2.49 -5.26
N ARG A 22 2.32 2.26 -6.45
CA ARG A 22 2.03 1.08 -7.26
C ARG A 22 2.55 -0.20 -6.60
N PHE A 23 3.74 -0.15 -6.01
CA PHE A 23 4.29 -1.26 -5.23
C PHE A 23 3.35 -1.63 -4.08
N TYR A 24 2.95 -0.66 -3.24
CA TYR A 24 2.06 -0.95 -2.11
C TYR A 24 0.67 -1.40 -2.55
N GLU A 25 0.10 -0.82 -3.62
CA GLU A 25 -1.18 -1.27 -4.16
C GLU A 25 -1.11 -2.74 -4.61
N ASN A 26 -0.04 -3.12 -5.34
CA ASN A 26 0.16 -4.50 -5.77
C ASN A 26 0.38 -5.44 -4.58
N LEU A 27 1.15 -5.00 -3.58
CA LEU A 27 1.39 -5.75 -2.35
C LEU A 27 0.08 -6.04 -1.61
N PHE A 28 -0.72 -5.02 -1.31
CA PHE A 28 -1.99 -5.20 -0.59
C PHE A 28 -3.00 -6.00 -1.40
N ARG A 29 -3.05 -5.83 -2.73
CA ARG A 29 -3.90 -6.65 -3.60
C ARG A 29 -3.55 -8.12 -3.49
N LYS A 30 -2.27 -8.47 -3.62
CA LYS A 30 -1.82 -9.85 -3.50
C LYS A 30 -2.07 -10.41 -2.10
N LEU A 31 -1.85 -9.61 -1.06
CA LEU A 31 -2.12 -9.99 0.33
C LEU A 31 -3.60 -10.29 0.57
N VAL A 32 -4.51 -9.48 -0.01
CA VAL A 32 -5.96 -9.73 0.07
C VAL A 32 -6.32 -11.05 -0.61
N GLU A 33 -5.80 -11.32 -1.80
CA GLU A 33 -6.03 -12.60 -2.51
C GLU A 33 -5.60 -13.80 -1.66
N ASP A 34 -4.38 -13.76 -1.12
CA ASP A 34 -3.81 -14.85 -0.32
C ASP A 34 -4.59 -15.04 1.01
N LEU A 35 -5.02 -13.95 1.64
CA LEU A 35 -5.80 -13.99 2.89
C LEU A 35 -7.23 -14.49 2.68
N ILE A 36 -7.86 -14.17 1.54
CA ILE A 36 -9.16 -14.73 1.16
C ILE A 36 -9.04 -16.25 0.97
N GLU A 37 -8.00 -16.72 0.28
CA GLU A 37 -7.75 -18.15 0.12
C GLU A 37 -7.52 -18.84 1.47
N ALA A 38 -6.71 -18.24 2.35
CA ALA A 38 -6.47 -18.73 3.71
C ALA A 38 -7.76 -18.77 4.54
N TYR A 39 -8.59 -17.73 4.45
CA TYR A 39 -9.87 -17.65 5.16
C TYR A 39 -10.81 -18.79 4.75
N HIS A 40 -10.99 -19.00 3.44
CA HIS A 40 -11.85 -20.08 2.95
C HIS A 40 -11.32 -21.49 3.27
N ARG A 41 -10.00 -21.66 3.36
CA ARG A 41 -9.38 -22.94 3.70
C ARG A 41 -9.33 -23.23 5.20
N THR A 42 -9.52 -22.21 6.04
CA THR A 42 -9.47 -22.35 7.50
C THR A 42 -10.88 -22.57 8.03
N PRO A 43 -11.17 -23.71 8.68
CA PRO A 43 -12.47 -23.89 9.32
C PRO A 43 -12.71 -22.88 10.45
N LEU A 44 -13.96 -22.44 10.61
CA LEU A 44 -14.38 -21.43 11.61
C LEU A 44 -14.01 -21.76 13.06
N HIS A 45 -13.90 -23.05 13.39
CA HIS A 45 -13.58 -23.50 14.75
C HIS A 45 -12.09 -23.47 15.07
N ILE A 46 -11.23 -23.19 14.09
CA ILE A 46 -9.78 -23.06 14.30
C ILE A 46 -9.48 -21.70 14.92
N SER A 47 -8.66 -21.70 15.97
CA SER A 47 -8.30 -20.48 16.72
C SER A 47 -7.62 -19.40 15.87
N SER A 48 -6.99 -19.77 14.75
CA SER A 48 -6.36 -18.83 13.81
C SER A 48 -7.35 -18.04 12.95
N HIS A 49 -8.58 -18.53 12.76
CA HIS A 49 -9.60 -17.91 11.91
C HIS A 49 -9.82 -16.40 12.18
N PRO A 50 -10.03 -15.93 13.44
CA PRO A 50 -10.17 -14.50 13.72
C PRO A 50 -8.91 -13.69 13.43
N TYR A 51 -7.72 -14.30 13.43
CA TYR A 51 -6.48 -13.61 13.05
C TYR A 51 -6.39 -13.40 11.55
N ILE A 52 -6.86 -14.38 10.76
CA ILE A 52 -6.94 -14.27 9.30
C ILE A 52 -7.96 -13.20 8.91
N GLU A 53 -9.12 -13.17 9.55
CA GLU A 53 -10.15 -12.15 9.32
C GLU A 53 -9.64 -10.73 9.64
N ARG A 54 -8.94 -10.55 10.77
CA ARG A 54 -8.30 -9.27 11.10
C ARG A 54 -7.22 -8.88 10.10
N ALA A 55 -6.38 -9.82 9.68
CA ALA A 55 -5.37 -9.55 8.67
C ALA A 55 -6.00 -9.12 7.34
N LEU A 56 -7.12 -9.75 6.94
CA LEU A 56 -7.86 -9.38 5.73
C LEU A 56 -8.40 -7.95 5.81
N ASN A 57 -9.00 -7.58 6.95
CA ASN A 57 -9.49 -6.23 7.17
C ASN A 57 -8.36 -5.18 7.10
N LEU A 58 -7.19 -5.48 7.68
CA LEU A 58 -6.02 -4.61 7.60
C LEU A 58 -5.50 -4.48 6.16
N ALA A 59 -5.48 -5.57 5.39
CA ALA A 59 -5.06 -5.58 4.00
C ALA A 59 -5.99 -4.72 3.11
N LEU A 60 -7.30 -4.83 3.33
CA LEU A 60 -8.31 -4.00 2.65
C LEU A 60 -8.15 -2.52 3.00
N ALA A 61 -7.98 -2.20 4.29
CA ALA A 61 -7.74 -0.83 4.73
C ALA A 61 -6.45 -0.24 4.12
N GLY A 62 -5.38 -1.04 4.02
CA GLY A 62 -4.14 -0.66 3.34
C GLY A 62 -4.35 -0.37 1.85
N LEU A 63 -5.11 -1.23 1.16
CA LEU A 63 -5.44 -1.03 -0.25
C LEU A 63 -6.23 0.26 -0.46
N ASP A 64 -7.23 0.54 0.37
CA ASP A 64 -8.00 1.79 0.27
C ASP A 64 -7.18 3.02 0.61
N ALA A 65 -6.28 2.94 1.59
CA ALA A 65 -5.33 4.01 1.89
C ALA A 65 -4.46 4.33 0.67
N THR A 66 -3.89 3.32 -0.02
CA THR A 66 -3.06 3.56 -1.22
C THR A 66 -3.84 4.26 -2.34
N ARG A 67 -5.14 3.95 -2.49
CA ARG A 67 -6.02 4.62 -3.47
C ARG A 67 -6.31 6.07 -3.10
N VAL A 68 -6.59 6.34 -1.82
CA VAL A 68 -6.82 7.69 -1.31
C VAL A 68 -5.57 8.55 -1.47
N PHE A 69 -4.40 8.04 -1.07
CA PHE A 69 -3.12 8.74 -1.25
C PHE A 69 -2.85 9.05 -2.73
N ARG A 70 -3.03 8.09 -3.64
CA ARG A 70 -2.90 8.33 -5.10
C ARG A 70 -3.80 9.47 -5.57
N ARG A 71 -5.03 9.58 -5.04
CA ARG A 71 -5.97 10.65 -5.40
C ARG A 71 -5.48 12.02 -4.90
N PHE A 72 -4.96 12.10 -3.67
CA PHE A 72 -4.39 13.33 -3.13
C PHE A 72 -3.24 13.87 -3.99
N PHE A 73 -2.23 13.04 -4.29
CA PHE A 73 -1.09 13.46 -5.13
C PHE A 73 -1.51 13.94 -6.54
N ARG A 74 -2.54 13.32 -7.12
CA ARG A 74 -3.08 13.75 -8.42
C ARG A 74 -3.67 15.16 -8.38
N CYS A 75 -4.35 15.52 -7.28
CA CYS A 75 -4.95 16.85 -7.12
C CYS A 75 -3.88 17.93 -6.84
N SER A 76 -2.84 17.60 -6.07
CA SER A 76 -1.77 18.54 -5.72
C SER A 76 -0.89 18.96 -6.90
N LEU A 77 -0.85 18.19 -7.99
CA LEU A 77 -0.07 18.49 -9.19
C LEU A 77 -0.82 19.32 -10.26
N GLN A 78 -2.11 19.63 -10.03
CA GLN A 78 -2.94 20.43 -10.92
C GLN A 78 -3.22 21.85 -10.41
N SER A 79 -2.66 22.21 -9.25
CA SER A 79 -2.79 23.51 -8.59
C SER A 79 -1.49 24.29 -8.74
#